data_AF-G0R7S6-F1
#
_entry.id   AF-G0R7S6-F1
#
_cell.length_a   1.000
_cell.length_b   1.000
_cell.length_c   1.000
_cell.angle_alpha   90.00
_cell.angle_beta   90.00
_cell.angle_gamma   90.00
#
_symmetry.space_group_name_H-M   'P 1'
#
loop_
_entity.id
_entity.type
_entity.pdbx_description
1 polymer ?
#
loop_
_entity_poly.entity_id
_entity_poly.type
_entity_poly.pdbx_seq_one_letter_code
_entity_poly.pdbx_strand_id
1 'polypeptide(L)'
;MSNLFKIALRGIALVWTLLITALIGNVIASNVNGHMVTVNFTMFVAALSWVALLYGLFAIFIESIAVPSALLILDGLATLFTFICAIVLAAELRAPNCGNISGQHLPSDWIGFGSHHDERRCREIQASTAFMWFLWACFSLILFITWRDARSSGFTGSMRTSRSSRSSRPAMSQVGV
;
A
#
# COMPACT_ATOMS: atom_id res chain seq x y z
N MET A 1 13.62 -1.96 -15.07
CA MET A 1 12.19 -2.29 -15.26
C MET A 1 11.52 -1.16 -16.01
N SER A 2 10.55 -1.43 -16.90
CA SER A 2 9.88 -0.37 -17.65
C SER A 2 9.06 0.54 -16.72
N ASN A 3 9.01 1.84 -17.02
CA ASN A 3 8.20 2.79 -16.25
C ASN A 3 6.71 2.41 -16.27
N LEU A 4 6.24 1.81 -17.37
CA LEU A 4 4.88 1.28 -17.49
C LEU A 4 4.56 0.26 -16.38
N PHE A 5 5.48 -0.63 -16.05
CA PHE A 5 5.29 -1.62 -15.00
C PHE A 5 5.17 -0.96 -13.61
N LYS A 6 6.00 0.04 -13.33
CA LYS A 6 5.94 0.81 -12.07
C LYS A 6 4.62 1.57 -11.92
N ILE A 7 4.16 2.20 -13.01
CA ILE A 7 2.88 2.92 -13.05
C ILE A 7 1.72 1.96 -12.82
N ALA A 8 1.70 0.82 -13.54
CA ALA A 8 0.65 -0.19 -13.40
C ALA A 8 0.57 -0.73 -11.96
N LEU A 9 1.72 -1.06 -11.37
CA LEU A 9 1.79 -1.58 -10.00
C LEU A 9 1.30 -0.56 -8.97
N ARG A 10 1.71 0.71 -9.08
CA ARG A 10 1.21 1.79 -8.22
C ARG A 10 -0.28 2.07 -8.46
N GLY A 11 -0.76 1.98 -9.69
CA GLY A 11 -2.18 2.12 -10.03
C GLY A 11 -3.05 1.02 -9.41
N ILE A 12 -2.61 -0.23 -9.47
CA ILE A 12 -3.30 -1.35 -8.81
C ILE A 12 -3.31 -1.15 -7.29
N ALA A 13 -2.18 -0.75 -6.71
CA ALA A 13 -2.11 -0.44 -5.27
C ALA A 13 -3.04 0.73 -4.87
N LEU A 14 -3.20 1.74 -5.72
CA LEU A 14 -4.15 2.84 -5.50
C LEU A 14 -5.59 2.35 -5.49
N VAL A 15 -5.97 1.43 -6.39
CA VAL A 15 -7.30 0.81 -6.38
C VAL A 15 -7.55 0.07 -5.06
N TRP A 16 -6.59 -0.75 -4.59
CA TRP A 16 -6.72 -1.42 -3.30
C TRP A 16 -6.84 -0.44 -2.14
N THR A 17 -6.05 0.63 -2.15
CA THR A 17 -6.07 1.66 -1.11
C THR A 17 -7.43 2.38 -1.10
N LEU A 18 -7.95 2.76 -2.26
CA LEU A 18 -9.27 3.38 -2.41
C LEU A 18 -10.38 2.48 -1.85
N LEU A 19 -10.39 1.19 -2.22
CA LEU A 19 -11.37 0.24 -1.71
C LEU A 19 -11.29 0.15 -0.19
N ILE A 20 -10.10 -0.04 0.39
CA ILE A 20 -9.93 -0.08 1.85
C ILE A 20 -10.44 1.21 2.51
N THR A 21 -10.08 2.38 1.99
CA THR A 21 -10.55 3.67 2.51
C THR A 21 -12.07 3.79 2.46
N ALA A 22 -12.71 3.35 1.36
CA ALA A 22 -14.15 3.41 1.21
C ALA A 22 -14.90 2.48 2.17
N LEU A 23 -14.45 1.22 2.30
CA LEU A 23 -15.08 0.25 3.19
C LEU A 23 -14.88 0.64 4.67
N ILE A 24 -13.66 0.99 5.07
CA ILE A 24 -13.37 1.39 6.46
C ILE A 24 -14.05 2.71 6.80
N GLY A 25 -14.13 3.66 5.86
CA GLY A 25 -14.91 4.89 6.04
C GLY A 25 -16.39 4.62 6.29
N ASN A 26 -16.98 3.65 5.59
CA ASN A 26 -18.38 3.25 5.82
C ASN A 26 -18.58 2.57 7.19
N VAL A 27 -17.61 1.76 7.65
CA VAL A 27 -17.62 1.16 8.99
C VAL A 27 -17.55 2.24 10.08
N ILE A 28 -16.76 3.30 9.89
CA ILE A 28 -16.70 4.44 10.81
C ILE A 28 -18.04 5.20 10.84
N ALA A 29 -18.63 5.47 9.67
CA ALA A 29 -19.89 6.21 9.56
C ALA A 29 -21.10 5.47 10.15
N SER A 30 -21.08 4.12 10.11
CA SER A 30 -22.14 3.27 10.65
C SER A 30 -21.94 2.85 12.10
N ASN A 31 -20.93 3.40 12.78
CA ASN A 31 -20.58 3.00 14.13
C ASN A 31 -21.51 3.61 15.19
N VAL A 32 -22.13 2.74 15.99
CA VAL A 32 -22.95 3.06 17.16
C VAL A 32 -22.31 2.39 18.37
N ASN A 33 -21.38 3.09 19.04
CA ASN A 33 -20.64 2.61 20.23
C ASN A 33 -19.81 1.32 20.06
N GLY A 34 -19.42 0.96 18.82
CA GLY A 34 -18.52 -0.18 18.58
C GLY A 34 -17.05 0.11 18.91
N HIS A 35 -16.24 -0.94 19.02
CA HIS A 35 -14.79 -0.83 19.27
C HIS A 35 -14.06 -0.29 18.02
N MET A 36 -13.42 0.88 18.15
CA MET A 36 -12.86 1.62 17.00
C MET A 36 -11.33 1.66 16.93
N VAL A 37 -10.59 1.09 17.91
CA VAL A 37 -9.12 1.21 17.96
C VAL A 37 -8.44 0.68 16.69
N THR A 38 -8.80 -0.55 16.30
CA THR A 38 -8.25 -1.18 15.09
C THR A 38 -8.73 -0.51 13.81
N VAL A 39 -9.98 -0.04 13.77
CA VAL A 39 -10.56 0.68 12.62
C VAL A 39 -9.81 2.00 12.39
N ASN A 40 -9.53 2.75 13.46
CA ASN A 40 -8.77 4.00 13.40
C ASN A 40 -7.33 3.78 12.97
N PHE A 41 -6.67 2.72 13.47
CA PHE A 41 -5.34 2.35 13.00
C PHE A 41 -5.37 1.99 11.50
N THR A 42 -6.38 1.27 11.04
CA THR A 42 -6.55 0.92 9.62
C THR A 42 -6.70 2.15 8.75
N MET A 43 -7.47 3.14 9.20
CA MET A 43 -7.63 4.40 8.48
C MET A 43 -6.33 5.20 8.40
N PHE A 44 -5.53 5.21 9.47
CA PHE A 44 -4.18 5.80 9.45
C PHE A 44 -3.28 5.12 8.42
N VAL A 45 -3.26 3.78 8.38
CA VAL A 45 -2.45 3.02 7.41
C VAL A 45 -2.92 3.27 5.97
N ALA A 46 -4.23 3.40 5.75
CA ALA A 46 -4.77 3.76 4.44
C ALA A 46 -4.34 5.17 4.01
N ALA A 47 -4.38 6.15 4.92
CA ALA A 47 -3.92 7.52 4.64
C ALA A 47 -2.41 7.56 4.33
N LEU A 48 -1.59 6.84 5.09
CA LEU A 48 -0.15 6.72 4.81
C LEU A 48 0.10 6.07 3.44
N SER A 49 -0.69 5.04 3.08
CA SER A 49 -0.61 4.38 1.79
C SER A 49 -0.95 5.31 0.62
N TRP A 50 -1.95 6.19 0.79
CA TRP A 50 -2.25 7.25 -0.17
C TRP A 50 -1.04 8.17 -0.40
N VAL A 51 -0.42 8.66 0.68
CA VAL A 51 0.77 9.52 0.59
C VAL A 51 1.91 8.79 -0.12
N ALA A 52 2.16 7.52 0.25
CA ALA A 52 3.20 6.70 -0.37
C ALA A 52 3.00 6.49 -1.88
N LEU A 53 1.77 6.18 -2.28
CA LEU A 53 1.45 5.89 -3.67
C LEU A 53 1.42 7.15 -4.53
N LEU A 54 0.80 8.23 -4.06
CA LEU A 54 0.76 9.50 -4.79
C LEU A 54 2.16 10.08 -4.94
N TYR A 55 2.93 10.15 -3.86
CA TYR A 55 4.31 10.66 -3.93
C TYR A 55 5.16 9.87 -4.91
N GLY A 56 5.11 8.53 -4.84
CA GLY A 56 5.87 7.70 -5.77
C GLY A 56 5.34 7.68 -7.20
N LEU A 57 4.06 8.00 -7.43
CA LEU A 57 3.51 8.20 -8.77
C LEU A 57 4.00 9.53 -9.35
N PHE A 58 3.93 10.63 -8.59
CA PHE A 58 4.43 11.94 -9.02
C PHE A 58 5.94 11.93 -9.27
N ALA A 59 6.71 11.17 -8.48
CA ALA A 59 8.15 11.01 -8.68
C ALA A 59 8.52 10.34 -10.02
N ILE A 60 7.60 9.61 -10.67
CA ILE A 60 7.81 9.04 -12.01
C ILE A 60 7.71 10.13 -13.09
N PHE A 61 6.86 11.14 -12.88
CA PHE A 61 6.64 12.21 -13.85
C PHE A 61 7.57 13.41 -13.63
N ILE A 62 7.96 13.66 -12.39
CA ILE A 62 8.75 14.84 -12.00
C ILE A 62 10.06 14.37 -11.37
N GLU A 63 11.14 14.38 -12.15
CA GLU A 63 12.47 13.94 -11.68
C GLU A 63 13.01 14.81 -10.52
N SER A 64 12.59 16.08 -10.44
CA SER A 64 13.03 17.03 -9.39
C SER A 64 12.63 16.61 -7.97
N ILE A 65 11.50 15.90 -7.83
CA ILE A 65 11.01 15.43 -6.52
C ILE A 65 11.36 13.95 -6.26
N ALA A 66 12.01 13.28 -7.21
CA ALA A 66 12.35 11.87 -7.15
C ALA A 66 13.57 11.63 -6.25
N VAL A 67 13.40 11.85 -4.93
CA VAL A 67 14.43 11.61 -3.93
C VAL A 67 14.45 10.11 -3.58
N PRO A 68 15.51 9.36 -3.91
CA PRO A 68 15.52 7.90 -3.74
C PRO A 68 15.38 7.46 -2.29
N SER A 69 15.98 8.19 -1.35
CA SER A 69 15.88 7.90 0.08
C SER A 69 14.46 8.11 0.61
N ALA A 70 13.79 9.17 0.18
CA ALA A 70 12.40 9.44 0.57
C ALA A 70 11.46 8.35 0.05
N LEU A 71 11.59 7.93 -1.20
CA LEU A 71 10.79 6.85 -1.79
C LEU A 71 11.01 5.52 -1.06
N LEU A 72 12.26 5.18 -0.75
CA LEU A 72 12.59 3.95 -0.04
C LEU A 72 12.00 3.93 1.38
N ILE A 73 12.10 5.05 2.12
CA ILE A 73 11.53 5.18 3.46
C ILE A 73 10.00 5.09 3.39
N LEU A 74 9.38 5.78 2.44
CA LEU A 74 7.93 5.87 2.34
C LEU A 74 7.32 4.52 1.89
N ASP A 75 7.90 3.88 0.88
CA ASP A 75 7.50 2.53 0.45
C ASP A 75 7.77 1.50 1.58
N GLY A 76 8.86 1.67 2.35
CA GLY A 76 9.22 0.81 3.48
C GLY A 76 8.25 0.92 4.66
N LEU A 77 7.92 2.15 5.07
CA LEU A 77 6.92 2.41 6.10
C LEU A 77 5.54 1.92 5.67
N ALA A 78 5.13 2.17 4.42
CA ALA A 78 3.86 1.66 3.89
C ALA A 78 3.80 0.13 3.93
N THR A 79 4.87 -0.56 3.52
CA THR A 79 4.96 -2.02 3.58
C THR A 79 4.86 -2.54 5.02
N LEU A 80 5.59 -1.92 5.96
CA LEU A 80 5.58 -2.32 7.36
C LEU A 80 4.20 -2.12 8.00
N PHE A 81 3.60 -0.95 7.83
CA PHE A 81 2.31 -0.64 8.45
C PHE A 81 1.16 -1.43 7.83
N THR A 82 1.15 -1.64 6.51
CA THR A 82 0.14 -2.50 5.86
C THR A 82 0.25 -3.94 6.32
N PHE A 83 1.45 -4.46 6.56
CA PHE A 83 1.66 -5.79 7.12
C PHE A 83 1.08 -5.92 8.54
N ILE A 84 1.46 -5.00 9.43
CA ILE A 84 0.96 -4.99 10.81
C ILE A 84 -0.57 -4.87 10.81
N CYS A 85 -1.12 -3.98 9.99
CA CYS A 85 -2.55 -3.79 9.87
C CYS A 85 -3.27 -5.05 9.40
N ALA A 86 -2.77 -5.72 8.36
CA ALA A 86 -3.33 -6.98 7.86
C ALA A 86 -3.38 -8.07 8.94
N ILE A 87 -2.33 -8.18 9.76
CA ILE A 87 -2.28 -9.15 10.87
C ILE A 87 -3.29 -8.80 11.95
N VAL A 88 -3.33 -7.54 12.38
CA VAL A 88 -4.24 -7.09 13.45
C VAL A 88 -5.71 -7.26 13.01
N LEU A 89 -6.05 -6.89 11.78
CA LEU A 89 -7.40 -7.11 11.21
C LEU A 89 -7.76 -8.59 11.18
N ALA A 90 -6.85 -9.46 10.76
CA ALA A 90 -7.11 -10.90 10.73
C ALA A 90 -7.29 -11.48 12.14
N ALA A 91 -6.49 -11.04 13.11
CA ALA A 91 -6.56 -11.49 14.50
C ALA A 91 -7.84 -11.03 15.21
N GLU A 92 -8.26 -9.79 14.99
CA GLU A 92 -9.47 -9.21 15.57
C GLU A 92 -10.75 -9.78 14.95
N LEU A 93 -10.75 -9.97 13.62
CA LEU A 93 -11.93 -10.46 12.92
C LEU A 93 -12.19 -11.93 13.25
N ARG A 94 -11.16 -12.78 13.37
CA ARG A 94 -11.25 -14.23 13.66
C ARG A 94 -12.00 -15.07 12.59
N ALA A 95 -12.12 -14.56 11.37
CA ALA A 95 -12.81 -15.19 10.24
C ALA A 95 -14.18 -15.83 10.58
N PRO A 96 -15.15 -15.05 11.08
CA PRO A 96 -16.46 -15.54 11.46
C PRO A 96 -17.36 -15.70 10.23
N ASN A 97 -18.43 -16.46 10.39
CA ASN A 97 -19.46 -16.56 9.36
C ASN A 97 -20.42 -15.39 9.54
N CYS A 98 -20.24 -14.32 8.76
CA CYS A 98 -21.04 -13.09 8.91
C CYS A 98 -22.55 -13.29 8.75
N GLY A 99 -23.01 -14.38 8.12
CA GLY A 99 -24.43 -14.73 8.00
C GLY A 99 -25.04 -15.45 9.21
N ASN A 100 -24.23 -15.86 10.19
CA ASN A 100 -24.72 -16.48 11.43
C ASN A 100 -23.85 -16.04 12.62
N ILE A 101 -23.95 -14.76 12.94
CA ILE A 101 -23.20 -14.11 14.02
C ILE A 101 -23.74 -14.55 15.39
N SER A 102 -25.07 -14.73 15.50
CA SER A 102 -25.76 -15.08 16.75
C SER A 102 -25.39 -16.47 17.29
N GLY A 103 -24.94 -17.38 16.44
CA GLY A 103 -24.48 -18.73 16.83
C GLY A 103 -23.00 -18.82 17.17
N GLN A 104 -22.23 -17.74 16.97
CA GLN A 104 -20.80 -17.71 17.25
C GLN A 104 -20.56 -17.05 18.62
N HIS A 105 -19.83 -17.72 19.51
CA HIS A 105 -19.47 -17.21 20.84
C HIS A 105 -18.40 -16.12 20.73
N LEU A 106 -18.77 -14.98 20.13
CA LEU A 106 -17.90 -13.84 19.94
C LEU A 106 -17.81 -13.02 21.24
N PRO A 107 -16.63 -12.47 21.59
CA PRO A 107 -16.49 -11.57 22.74
C PRO A 107 -17.43 -10.37 22.61
N SER A 108 -17.88 -9.80 23.74
CA SER A 108 -18.71 -8.59 23.77
C SER A 108 -18.07 -7.41 23.04
N ASP A 109 -16.74 -7.37 22.99
CA ASP A 109 -15.94 -6.27 22.44
C ASP A 109 -15.50 -6.53 20.98
N TRP A 110 -16.13 -7.48 20.31
CA TRP A 110 -15.74 -7.88 18.96
C TRP A 110 -15.97 -6.77 17.93
N ILE A 111 -15.01 -6.61 17.02
CA ILE A 111 -14.93 -5.49 16.06
C ILE A 111 -16.11 -5.39 15.08
N GLY A 112 -16.81 -6.52 14.86
CA GLY A 112 -18.00 -6.58 14.01
C GLY A 112 -19.28 -6.07 14.67
N PHE A 113 -19.29 -5.87 15.99
CA PHE A 113 -20.44 -5.31 16.72
C PHE A 113 -20.41 -3.78 16.77
N GLY A 114 -21.59 -3.18 16.98
CA GLY A 114 -21.75 -1.74 17.14
C GLY A 114 -22.23 -1.05 15.86
N SER A 115 -23.14 -1.68 15.11
CA SER A 115 -23.87 -1.06 14.02
C SER A 115 -25.35 -1.47 14.06
N HIS A 116 -26.22 -0.77 13.32
CA HIS A 116 -27.60 -1.22 13.12
C HIS A 116 -27.70 -2.55 12.33
N HIS A 117 -26.64 -2.93 11.59
CA HIS A 117 -26.59 -4.11 10.74
C HIS A 117 -25.20 -4.79 10.82
N ASP A 118 -24.96 -5.54 11.89
CA ASP A 118 -23.64 -6.14 12.18
C ASP A 118 -23.15 -7.13 11.11
N GLU A 119 -24.07 -7.78 10.38
CA GLU A 119 -23.72 -8.62 9.24
C GLU A 119 -23.04 -7.84 8.11
N ARG A 120 -23.56 -6.65 7.80
CA ARG A 120 -22.97 -5.79 6.77
C ARG A 120 -21.58 -5.32 7.20
N ARG A 121 -21.45 -4.88 8.45
CA ARG A 121 -20.17 -4.45 9.03
C ARG A 121 -19.14 -5.57 9.02
N CYS A 122 -19.52 -6.79 9.40
CA CYS A 122 -18.66 -7.97 9.35
C CYS A 122 -18.14 -8.25 7.93
N ARG A 123 -19.02 -8.24 6.92
CA ARG A 123 -18.63 -8.45 5.51
C ARG A 123 -17.69 -7.36 5.01
N GLU A 124 -17.92 -6.11 5.41
CA GLU A 124 -17.05 -4.98 5.04
C GLU A 124 -15.64 -5.11 5.64
N ILE A 125 -15.53 -5.53 6.91
CA ILE A 125 -14.24 -5.74 7.59
C ILE A 125 -13.53 -7.00 7.04
N GLN A 126 -14.27 -8.04 6.67
CA GLN A 126 -13.70 -9.22 6.03
C GLN A 126 -13.11 -8.89 4.66
N ALA A 127 -13.85 -8.14 3.84
CA ALA A 127 -13.37 -7.68 2.55
C ALA A 127 -12.14 -6.76 2.70
N SER A 128 -12.16 -5.82 3.66
CA SER A 128 -11.02 -4.93 3.90
C SER A 128 -9.77 -5.68 4.36
N THR A 129 -9.92 -6.77 5.15
CA THR A 129 -8.80 -7.64 5.55
C THR A 129 -8.14 -8.27 4.33
N ALA A 130 -8.92 -8.82 3.39
CA ALA A 130 -8.38 -9.40 2.16
C ALA A 130 -7.68 -8.35 1.28
N PHE A 131 -8.31 -7.17 1.11
CA PHE A 131 -7.71 -6.08 0.34
C PHE A 131 -6.42 -5.55 0.99
N MET A 132 -6.32 -5.54 2.32
CA MET A 132 -5.10 -5.14 3.01
C MET A 132 -3.93 -6.10 2.72
N TRP A 133 -4.19 -7.41 2.64
CA TRP A 133 -3.18 -8.38 2.22
C TRP A 133 -2.71 -8.16 0.78
N PHE A 134 -3.63 -7.87 -0.15
CA PHE A 134 -3.26 -7.54 -1.53
C PHE A 134 -2.47 -6.24 -1.61
N LEU A 135 -2.87 -5.22 -0.84
CA LEU A 135 -2.14 -3.95 -0.76
C LEU A 135 -0.72 -4.16 -0.22
N TRP A 136 -0.55 -4.95 0.83
CA TRP A 136 0.75 -5.32 1.37
C TRP A 136 1.63 -6.04 0.33
N ALA A 137 1.07 -6.97 -0.43
CA ALA A 137 1.80 -7.68 -1.48
C ALA A 137 2.26 -6.70 -2.58
N CYS A 138 1.41 -5.74 -2.97
CA CYS A 138 1.79 -4.69 -3.91
C CYS A 138 2.92 -3.81 -3.34
N PHE A 139 2.82 -3.35 -2.09
CA PHE A 139 3.87 -2.54 -1.46
C PHE A 139 5.18 -3.30 -1.30
N SER A 140 5.14 -4.59 -0.97
CA SER A 140 6.33 -5.45 -0.91
C SER A 140 7.04 -5.51 -2.25
N LEU A 141 6.29 -5.64 -3.35
CA LEU A 141 6.85 -5.61 -4.70
C LEU A 141 7.39 -4.22 -5.06
N ILE A 142 6.67 -3.15 -4.74
CA ILE A 142 7.13 -1.77 -4.96
C ILE A 142 8.44 -1.52 -4.21
N LEU A 143 8.50 -1.88 -2.92
CA LEU A 143 9.68 -1.73 -2.08
C LEU A 143 10.87 -2.52 -2.64
N PHE A 144 10.65 -3.76 -3.08
CA PHE A 144 11.69 -4.57 -3.70
C PHE A 144 12.27 -3.91 -4.96
N ILE A 145 11.41 -3.32 -5.79
CA ILE A 145 11.83 -2.57 -6.99
C ILE A 145 12.62 -1.33 -6.58
N THR A 146 12.09 -0.51 -5.68
CA THR A 146 12.73 0.71 -5.18
C THR A 146 14.09 0.41 -4.55
N TRP A 147 14.20 -0.68 -3.78
CA TRP A 147 15.45 -1.12 -3.16
C TRP A 147 16.48 -1.61 -4.18
N ARG A 148 16.05 -2.37 -5.20
CA ARG A 148 16.93 -2.81 -6.30
C ARG A 148 17.45 -1.62 -7.10
N ASP A 149 16.57 -0.67 -7.41
CA ASP A 149 16.93 0.54 -8.14
C ASP A 149 17.98 1.33 -7.33
N ALA A 150 17.73 1.56 -6.03
CA ALA A 150 18.68 2.24 -5.14
C ALA A 150 20.05 1.56 -5.04
N ARG A 151 20.11 0.22 -5.06
CA ARG A 151 21.38 -0.52 -5.11
C ARG A 151 22.10 -0.38 -6.46
N SER A 152 21.37 -0.36 -7.56
CA SER A 152 21.94 -0.32 -8.91
C SER A 152 22.48 1.05 -9.32
N SER A 153 21.88 2.14 -8.83
CA SER A 153 22.27 3.51 -9.18
C SER A 153 23.25 4.14 -8.19
N GLY A 154 23.54 3.48 -7.06
CA GLY A 154 24.25 4.09 -5.94
C GLY A 154 23.40 5.12 -5.22
N PHE A 155 23.58 5.27 -3.90
CA PHE A 155 22.77 6.14 -3.04
C PHE A 155 22.86 7.65 -3.39
N THR A 156 23.77 8.02 -4.30
CA THR A 156 24.05 9.37 -4.79
C THR A 156 23.79 9.56 -6.29
N GLY A 157 23.39 8.52 -7.01
CA GLY A 157 23.15 8.59 -8.44
C GLY A 157 21.69 8.93 -8.72
N SER A 158 21.46 10.13 -9.29
CA SER A 158 20.22 10.54 -9.96
C SER A 158 19.51 9.33 -10.57
N MET A 159 18.21 9.17 -10.27
CA MET A 159 17.35 8.23 -10.99
C MET A 159 17.41 8.61 -12.46
N ARG A 160 18.35 8.04 -13.19
CA ARG A 160 18.37 8.07 -14.64
C ARG A 160 17.13 7.31 -15.04
N THR A 161 16.04 8.05 -15.24
CA THR A 161 14.97 7.67 -16.15
C THR A 161 15.65 6.96 -17.28
N SER A 162 15.30 5.69 -17.46
CA SER A 162 15.81 4.86 -18.52
C SER A 162 15.32 5.44 -19.85
N ARG A 163 15.92 6.54 -20.28
CA ARG A 163 16.06 6.86 -21.69
C ARG A 163 16.86 5.69 -22.24
N SER A 164 16.22 4.94 -23.11
CA SER A 164 16.87 4.00 -24.00
C SER A 164 18.17 4.62 -24.53
N SER A 165 19.31 4.22 -23.96
CA SER A 165 20.63 4.56 -24.46
C SER A 165 20.87 3.75 -25.73
N ARG A 166 20.20 4.16 -26.81
CA ARG A 166 20.70 3.86 -28.14
C ARG A 166 22.05 4.57 -28.27
N SER A 167 23.10 3.76 -28.33
CA SER A 167 24.39 4.10 -28.95
C SER A 167 25.27 5.13 -28.21
N SER A 168 25.88 4.72 -27.11
CA SER A 168 27.26 5.15 -26.81
C SER A 168 28.21 4.39 -27.73
N ARG A 169 28.39 4.91 -28.96
CA ARG A 169 29.57 4.60 -29.77
C ARG A 169 30.70 5.51 -29.28
N PRO A 170 31.81 5.00 -28.75
CA PRO A 170 32.98 5.83 -28.52
C PRO A 170 33.56 6.23 -29.88
N ALA A 171 33.58 7.53 -30.18
CA ALA A 171 34.43 8.06 -31.24
C ALA A 171 35.87 8.03 -30.72
N MET A 172 36.64 7.03 -31.13
CA MET A 172 38.08 7.07 -30.99
C MET A 172 38.64 8.12 -31.94
N SER A 173 39.16 9.21 -31.39
CA SER A 173 40.12 10.07 -32.09
C SER A 173 41.47 9.95 -31.39
N GLN A 174 42.28 9.00 -31.83
CA GLN A 174 43.73 9.08 -31.66
C GLN A 174 44.36 9.02 -33.05
N VAL A 175 44.80 10.18 -33.52
CA VAL A 175 45.84 10.31 -34.53
C VAL A 175 46.84 11.30 -33.99
N GLY A 176 48.03 10.79 -33.68
CA GLY A 176 49.16 11.55 -33.18
C GLY A 176 50.42 10.75 -33.49
N VAL A 177 50.82 10.74 -34.76
CA VAL A 177 52.17 10.96 -35.30
C VAL A 177 52.09 11.08 -36.82
#